data_AF-A0A8C0EPG9-F1
#
_entry.id   AF-A0A8C0EPG9-F1
#
_cell.length_a   1.000
_cell.length_b   1.000
_cell.length_c   1.000
_cell.angle_alpha   90.00
_cell.angle_beta   90.00
_cell.angle_gamma   90.00
#
_symmetry.space_group_name_H-M   'P 1'
#
loop_
_entity.id
_entity.type
_entity.pdbx_description
1 polymer ?
#
loop_
_entity_poly.entity_id
_entity_poly.type
_entity_poly.pdbx_seq_one_letter_code
_entity_poly.pdbx_strand_id
1 'polypeptide(L)'
;ALIFFSLKAATTPRIPSTRLALHHFDVNYSLQLKELWPSVRAGLLCEQKYGALLNNFSSLDYVTQELELLNATDFVSEACKKVQQSPDILGLLNYYLMDAASLLPVLALNVQRGDFVLDLCAAPGGKTLALLQTGCALPTNLAANDISISRAKRLHQILRNYIPTEIREAVSVTTCDGRDWGQLGGGTFHKVLVDVPCTTDRHSVMEEDNNIFHKRRTKERQMLPMLQLQLLMAGILATKPGGEVVYSTCSLSPLQNEHVIERAVEIAETQFNINMHVEDLSHFRTLFQDMFSFFSDCRLGELVLPHLTANFGPMYFCKLCRV
;
A
#
# COMPACT_ATOMS: atom_id res chain seq x y z
N ALA A 1 1.43 -2.72 -59.96
CA ALA A 1 1.77 -3.05 -58.55
C ALA A 1 0.71 -2.44 -57.65
N LEU A 2 0.02 -3.24 -56.85
CA LEU A 2 -0.93 -2.74 -55.84
C LEU A 2 -0.13 -2.12 -54.70
N ILE A 3 -0.15 -0.79 -54.60
CA ILE A 3 0.48 -0.05 -53.51
C ILE A 3 -0.53 -0.02 -52.36
N PHE A 4 -0.28 -0.83 -51.33
CA PHE A 4 -1.02 -0.73 -50.06
C PHE A 4 -0.52 0.49 -49.30
N PHE A 5 -1.33 1.55 -49.26
CA PHE A 5 -1.19 2.56 -48.23
C PHE A 5 -1.69 1.95 -46.92
N SER A 6 -0.77 1.54 -46.04
CA SER A 6 -1.12 1.41 -44.62
C SER A 6 -1.32 2.83 -44.09
N LEU A 7 -2.54 3.36 -44.29
CA LEU A 7 -3.10 4.25 -43.28
C LEU A 7 -2.89 3.50 -41.97
N LYS A 8 -2.38 4.18 -40.94
CA LYS A 8 -2.47 3.68 -39.56
C LYS A 8 -3.96 3.62 -39.18
N ALA A 9 -4.74 2.75 -39.83
CA ALA A 9 -5.95 2.19 -39.32
C ALA A 9 -5.50 1.30 -38.16
N ALA A 10 -5.13 1.95 -37.06
CA ALA A 10 -5.16 1.28 -35.79
C ALA A 10 -6.62 0.86 -35.65
N THR A 11 -6.87 -0.44 -35.79
CA THR A 11 -8.04 -1.10 -35.23
C THR A 11 -7.96 -0.87 -33.74
N THR A 12 -8.30 0.34 -33.28
CA THR A 12 -8.29 0.68 -31.87
C THR A 12 -9.47 -0.09 -31.27
N PRO A 13 -9.21 -1.08 -30.39
CA PRO A 13 -10.30 -1.62 -29.60
C PRO A 13 -10.90 -0.44 -28.82
N ARG A 14 -12.21 -0.22 -28.93
CA ARG A 14 -12.96 0.78 -28.15
C ARG A 14 -13.16 0.36 -26.68
N ILE A 15 -12.36 -0.58 -26.19
CA ILE A 15 -12.54 -1.18 -24.87
C ILE A 15 -11.82 -0.28 -23.85
N PRO A 16 -12.54 0.26 -22.83
CA PRO A 16 -11.94 1.04 -21.76
C PRO A 16 -10.87 0.23 -21.00
N SER A 17 -9.86 0.91 -20.46
CA SER A 17 -8.80 0.31 -19.65
C SER A 17 -9.36 -0.38 -18.42
N THR A 18 -10.41 0.18 -17.81
CA THR A 18 -11.18 -0.45 -16.71
C THR A 18 -11.75 -1.81 -17.09
N ARG A 19 -12.28 -1.97 -18.32
CA ARG A 19 -12.74 -3.27 -18.82
C ARG A 19 -11.61 -4.22 -19.16
N LEU A 20 -10.47 -3.71 -19.65
CA LEU A 20 -9.28 -4.53 -19.88
C LEU A 20 -8.70 -5.07 -18.57
N ALA A 21 -8.70 -4.25 -17.51
CA ALA A 21 -8.33 -4.66 -16.15
C ALA A 21 -9.26 -5.77 -15.65
N LEU A 22 -10.57 -5.57 -15.71
CA LEU A 22 -11.54 -6.56 -15.25
C LEU A 22 -11.45 -7.88 -16.04
N HIS A 23 -11.29 -7.82 -17.37
CA HIS A 23 -11.06 -9.01 -18.19
C HIS A 23 -9.77 -9.75 -17.79
N HIS A 24 -8.69 -9.01 -17.55
CA HIS A 24 -7.45 -9.59 -17.07
C HIS A 24 -7.63 -10.27 -15.71
N PHE A 25 -8.37 -9.66 -14.79
CA PHE A 25 -8.66 -10.23 -13.48
C PHE A 25 -9.56 -11.46 -13.59
N ASP A 26 -10.60 -11.44 -14.43
CA ASP A 26 -11.46 -12.59 -14.68
C ASP A 26 -10.68 -13.80 -15.19
N VAL A 27 -9.66 -13.61 -16.03
CA VAL A 27 -8.82 -14.70 -16.54
C VAL A 27 -7.85 -15.23 -15.47
N ASN A 28 -7.22 -14.36 -14.69
CA ASN A 28 -6.13 -14.77 -13.80
C ASN A 28 -6.63 -15.12 -12.38
N TYR A 29 -7.52 -14.31 -11.81
CA TYR A 29 -7.97 -14.47 -10.43
C TYR A 29 -9.06 -15.52 -10.28
N SER A 30 -9.80 -15.86 -11.35
CA SER A 30 -10.71 -17.02 -11.32
C SER A 30 -9.95 -18.33 -11.13
N LEU A 31 -8.76 -18.47 -11.71
CA LEU A 31 -7.91 -19.66 -11.54
C LEU A 31 -7.32 -19.75 -10.12
N GLN A 32 -6.90 -18.60 -9.59
CA GLN A 32 -6.27 -18.51 -8.26
C GLN A 32 -7.30 -18.66 -7.13
N LEU A 33 -8.37 -17.86 -7.17
CA LEU A 33 -9.35 -17.76 -6.09
C LEU A 33 -10.51 -18.74 -6.25
N LYS A 34 -10.66 -19.38 -7.43
CA LYS A 34 -11.68 -20.40 -7.71
C LYS A 34 -13.07 -19.91 -7.31
N GLU A 35 -13.77 -20.65 -6.46
CA GLU A 35 -15.12 -20.33 -5.96
C GLU A 35 -15.19 -19.01 -5.18
N LEU A 36 -14.07 -18.47 -4.69
CA LEU A 36 -14.03 -17.17 -4.01
C LEU A 36 -14.08 -16.00 -5.01
N TRP A 37 -13.68 -16.21 -6.26
CA TRP A 37 -13.54 -15.12 -7.24
C TRP A 37 -14.84 -14.32 -7.44
N PRO A 38 -16.04 -14.91 -7.59
CA PRO A 38 -17.25 -14.13 -7.79
C PRO A 38 -17.53 -13.11 -6.67
N SER A 39 -17.28 -13.49 -5.41
CA SER A 39 -17.47 -12.60 -4.25
C SER A 39 -16.44 -11.48 -4.24
N VAL A 40 -15.16 -11.83 -4.46
CA VAL A 40 -14.06 -10.85 -4.52
C VAL A 40 -14.25 -9.85 -5.66
N ARG A 41 -14.65 -10.36 -6.83
CA ARG A 41 -14.97 -9.55 -8.00
C ARG A 41 -16.11 -8.57 -7.72
N ALA A 42 -17.17 -9.02 -7.05
CA ALA A 42 -18.26 -8.14 -6.64
C ALA A 42 -17.77 -7.05 -5.67
N GLY A 43 -16.93 -7.42 -4.68
CA GLY A 43 -16.31 -6.46 -3.77
C GLY A 43 -15.47 -5.40 -4.49
N LEU A 44 -14.64 -5.79 -5.46
CA LEU A 44 -13.83 -4.87 -6.29
C LEU A 44 -14.67 -3.86 -7.07
N LEU A 45 -15.86 -4.25 -7.52
CA LEU A 45 -16.76 -3.42 -8.33
C LEU A 45 -17.79 -2.63 -7.50
N CYS A 46 -17.84 -2.84 -6.19
CA CYS A 46 -18.67 -2.09 -5.26
C CYS A 46 -17.88 -0.98 -4.56
N GLU A 47 -18.58 -0.03 -3.96
CA GLU A 47 -17.96 1.00 -3.13
C GLU A 47 -17.18 0.36 -1.98
N GLN A 48 -15.92 0.77 -1.83
CA GLN A 48 -15.06 0.26 -0.76
C GLN A 48 -15.50 0.80 0.60
N LYS A 49 -15.26 0.01 1.65
CA LYS A 49 -15.33 0.52 3.03
C LYS A 49 -14.07 1.32 3.35
N TYR A 50 -14.22 2.32 4.21
CA TYR A 50 -13.13 3.14 4.71
C TYR A 50 -13.03 3.01 6.22
N GLY A 51 -11.81 3.12 6.75
CA GLY A 51 -11.55 3.37 8.16
C GLY A 51 -11.16 4.83 8.37
N ALA A 52 -11.53 5.38 9.51
CA ALA A 52 -11.05 6.67 9.98
C ALA A 52 -9.82 6.47 10.86
N LEU A 53 -8.63 6.79 10.34
CA LEU A 53 -7.42 6.86 11.14
C LEU A 53 -7.45 8.16 11.95
N LEU A 54 -7.68 8.06 13.26
CA LEU A 54 -7.71 9.22 14.14
C LEU A 54 -6.35 9.92 14.19
N ASN A 55 -6.38 11.24 14.28
CA ASN A 55 -5.20 12.06 14.39
C ASN A 55 -4.89 12.38 15.86
N ASN A 56 -3.91 11.68 16.43
CA ASN A 56 -3.45 11.84 17.80
C ASN A 56 -2.80 13.20 18.08
N PHE A 57 -2.55 14.01 17.05
CA PHE A 57 -2.07 15.40 17.20
C PHE A 57 -3.19 16.45 17.21
N SER A 58 -4.44 16.03 16.97
CA SER A 58 -5.63 16.90 17.02
C SER A 58 -6.38 16.77 18.34
N SER A 59 -7.36 17.63 18.59
CA SER A 59 -8.25 17.52 19.76
C SER A 59 -9.23 16.34 19.63
N LEU A 60 -8.88 15.19 20.23
CA LEU A 60 -9.63 13.92 20.10
C LEU A 60 -10.92 13.83 20.93
N ASP A 61 -11.04 14.64 21.99
CA ASP A 61 -12.11 14.51 23.00
C ASP A 61 -13.53 14.70 22.40
N TYR A 62 -13.65 15.54 21.36
CA TYR A 62 -14.91 15.79 20.67
C TYR A 62 -15.20 14.74 19.59
N VAL A 63 -14.16 14.29 18.89
CA VAL A 63 -14.29 13.46 17.68
C VAL A 63 -14.68 12.04 18.04
N THR A 64 -14.11 11.48 19.12
CA THR A 64 -14.42 10.10 19.53
C THR A 64 -15.88 9.97 19.94
N GLN A 65 -16.43 10.95 20.68
CA GLN A 65 -17.85 10.99 21.05
C GLN A 65 -18.75 11.15 19.82
N GLU A 66 -18.40 12.03 18.87
CA GLU A 66 -19.15 12.19 17.62
C GLU A 66 -19.16 10.91 16.78
N LEU A 67 -18.02 10.22 16.68
CA LEU A 67 -17.91 8.96 15.95
C LEU A 67 -18.66 7.83 16.67
N GLU A 68 -18.59 7.74 18.00
CA GLU A 68 -19.37 6.77 18.78
C GLU A 68 -20.89 6.99 18.63
N LEU A 69 -21.35 8.24 18.64
CA LEU A 69 -22.76 8.61 18.44
C LEU A 69 -23.28 8.25 17.05
N LEU A 70 -22.41 8.14 16.05
CA LEU A 70 -22.75 7.72 14.70
C LEU A 70 -22.90 6.20 14.55
N ASN A 71 -22.86 5.42 15.63
CA ASN A 71 -22.85 3.95 15.59
C ASN A 71 -21.76 3.45 14.63
N ALA A 72 -20.54 3.94 14.81
CA ALA A 72 -19.38 3.75 13.92
C ALA A 72 -18.83 2.32 13.83
N THR A 73 -19.70 1.32 13.75
CA THR A 73 -19.39 -0.04 13.32
C THR A 73 -19.47 -0.21 11.79
N ASP A 74 -20.09 0.72 11.04
CA ASP A 74 -20.19 0.61 9.58
C ASP A 74 -20.06 1.97 8.85
N PHE A 75 -18.90 2.22 8.25
CA PHE A 75 -18.37 3.56 7.96
C PHE A 75 -18.68 4.12 6.55
N VAL A 76 -19.78 3.75 5.91
CA VAL A 76 -20.15 4.36 4.62
C VAL A 76 -21.64 4.64 4.57
N SER A 77 -22.06 5.69 5.28
CA SER A 77 -23.15 6.51 4.76
C SER A 77 -22.56 7.74 4.09
N GLU A 78 -23.24 8.21 3.06
CA GLU A 78 -23.00 9.44 2.29
C GLU A 78 -22.88 10.70 3.19
N ALA A 79 -23.19 10.57 4.48
CA ALA A 79 -23.06 11.61 5.49
C ALA A 79 -21.60 11.99 5.78
N CYS A 80 -20.62 11.07 5.88
CA CYS A 80 -19.23 11.45 6.20
C CYS A 80 -18.46 12.10 5.05
N LYS A 81 -18.86 11.87 3.78
CA LYS A 81 -18.37 12.69 2.65
C LYS A 81 -18.90 14.14 2.74
N LYS A 82 -20.03 14.34 3.44
CA LYS A 82 -20.63 15.66 3.73
C LYS A 82 -20.19 16.25 5.07
N VAL A 83 -19.70 15.46 6.02
CA VAL A 83 -18.96 15.94 7.19
C VAL A 83 -17.63 16.48 6.64
N GLN A 84 -17.65 17.76 6.26
CA GLN A 84 -16.44 18.49 5.95
C GLN A 84 -15.47 18.28 7.10
N GLN A 85 -14.30 17.70 6.81
CA GLN A 85 -13.20 17.68 7.76
C GLN A 85 -12.81 19.14 8.00
N SER A 86 -13.41 19.76 9.01
CA SER A 86 -13.01 21.08 9.45
C SER A 86 -11.76 20.92 10.29
N PRO A 87 -10.70 21.70 10.02
CA PRO A 87 -9.55 21.76 10.92
C PRO A 87 -10.01 22.12 12.34
N ASP A 88 -9.35 21.53 13.34
CA ASP A 88 -9.56 21.86 14.75
C ASP A 88 -8.97 23.24 15.12
N ILE A 89 -8.95 23.57 16.41
CA ILE A 89 -8.37 24.82 16.92
C ILE A 89 -6.87 24.96 16.60
N LEU A 90 -6.18 23.85 16.36
CA LEU A 90 -4.76 23.81 15.98
C LEU A 90 -4.58 23.87 14.45
N GLY A 91 -5.68 23.93 13.69
CA GLY A 91 -5.67 23.92 12.23
C GLY A 91 -5.35 22.54 11.64
N LEU A 92 -5.51 21.47 12.41
CA LEU A 92 -5.26 20.09 11.97
C LEU A 92 -6.56 19.34 11.71
N LEU A 93 -6.54 18.42 10.74
CA LEU A 93 -7.67 17.53 10.46
C LEU A 93 -7.72 16.38 11.47
N ASN A 94 -8.92 16.04 11.91
CA ASN A 94 -9.13 15.13 13.05
C ASN A 94 -8.95 13.64 12.72
N TYR A 95 -9.17 13.24 11.47
CA TYR A 95 -9.03 11.85 11.04
C TYR A 95 -8.73 11.77 9.55
N TYR A 96 -8.02 10.73 9.13
CA TYR A 96 -7.72 10.46 7.72
C TYR A 96 -8.53 9.26 7.25
N LEU A 97 -9.35 9.45 6.21
CA LEU A 97 -10.10 8.36 5.59
C LEU A 97 -9.20 7.58 4.64
N MET A 98 -9.07 6.28 4.90
CA MET A 98 -8.31 5.36 4.06
C MET A 98 -8.96 3.98 4.05
N ASP A 99 -8.55 3.13 3.12
CA ASP A 99 -8.85 1.71 3.23
C ASP A 99 -8.22 1.16 4.52
N ALA A 100 -9.02 0.65 5.44
CA ALA A 100 -8.54 0.19 6.74
C ALA A 100 -7.50 -0.94 6.60
N ALA A 101 -7.58 -1.76 5.54
CA ALA A 101 -6.58 -2.80 5.29
C ALA A 101 -5.17 -2.21 5.06
N SER A 102 -5.08 -0.96 4.59
CA SER A 102 -3.78 -0.27 4.41
C SER A 102 -3.04 0.03 5.72
N LEU A 103 -3.68 -0.14 6.89
CA LEU A 103 -3.03 -0.04 8.19
C LEU A 103 -2.32 -1.34 8.59
N LEU A 104 -2.75 -2.50 8.07
CA LEU A 104 -2.21 -3.80 8.47
C LEU A 104 -0.69 -3.93 8.21
N PRO A 105 -0.12 -3.47 7.08
CA PRO A 105 1.33 -3.49 6.88
C PRO A 105 2.09 -2.65 7.93
N VAL A 106 1.51 -1.52 8.35
CA VAL A 106 2.11 -0.62 9.35
C VAL A 106 2.09 -1.27 10.73
N LEU A 107 0.97 -1.91 11.09
CA LEU A 107 0.82 -2.64 12.34
C LEU A 107 1.73 -3.88 12.38
N ALA A 108 1.83 -4.62 11.28
CA ALA A 108 2.71 -5.79 11.16
C ALA A 108 4.20 -5.42 11.28
N LEU A 109 4.59 -4.23 10.80
CA LEU A 109 5.96 -3.71 10.94
C LEU A 109 6.35 -3.47 12.41
N ASN A 110 5.35 -3.26 13.29
CA ASN A 110 5.50 -3.19 14.73
C ASN A 110 6.66 -2.28 15.18
N VAL A 111 6.61 -1.01 14.74
CA VAL A 111 7.62 -0.01 15.05
C VAL A 111 7.70 0.25 16.56
N GLN A 112 8.91 0.23 17.10
CA GLN A 112 9.21 0.51 18.49
C GLN A 112 9.84 1.90 18.66
N ARG A 113 9.78 2.43 19.89
CA ARG A 113 10.45 3.69 20.21
C ARG A 113 11.96 3.56 20.00
N GLY A 114 12.54 4.52 19.28
CA GLY A 114 13.96 4.54 18.96
C GLY A 114 14.33 3.87 17.63
N ASP A 115 13.39 3.20 16.96
CA ASP A 115 13.64 2.64 15.63
C ASP A 115 13.92 3.75 14.61
N PHE A 116 14.87 3.49 13.72
CA PHE A 116 15.03 4.23 12.48
C PHE A 116 14.16 3.56 11.42
N VAL A 117 13.23 4.33 10.86
CA VAL A 117 12.16 3.83 9.99
C VAL A 117 12.29 4.42 8.59
N LEU A 118 12.18 3.57 7.58
CA LEU A 118 12.10 3.98 6.17
C LEU A 118 10.77 3.57 5.58
N ASP A 119 10.02 4.54 5.04
CA ASP A 119 8.91 4.32 4.12
C ASP A 119 9.42 4.57 2.69
N LEU A 120 9.72 3.50 1.97
CA LEU A 120 10.50 3.56 0.73
C LEU A 120 9.71 4.10 -0.47
N CYS A 121 8.39 3.96 -0.44
CA CYS A 121 7.43 4.32 -1.49
C CYS A 121 6.23 5.05 -0.87
N ALA A 122 6.54 6.14 -0.18
CA ALA A 122 5.71 6.77 0.82
C ALA A 122 4.47 7.49 0.28
N ALA A 123 4.53 8.07 -0.92
CA ALA A 123 3.45 8.90 -1.40
C ALA A 123 2.26 8.05 -1.89
N PRO A 124 1.00 8.46 -1.65
CA PRO A 124 0.57 9.80 -1.27
C PRO A 124 0.71 10.15 0.22
N GLY A 125 1.11 9.23 1.10
CA GLY A 125 1.47 9.53 2.50
C GLY A 125 0.56 8.91 3.58
N GLY A 126 -0.43 8.10 3.21
CA GLY A 126 -1.35 7.50 4.20
C GLY A 126 -0.67 6.55 5.18
N LYS A 127 0.26 5.71 4.71
CA LYS A 127 1.04 4.81 5.57
C LYS A 127 2.11 5.56 6.36
N THR A 128 2.75 6.57 5.78
CA THR A 128 3.65 7.50 6.49
C THR A 128 2.93 8.21 7.63
N LEU A 129 1.70 8.69 7.39
CA LEU A 129 0.85 9.27 8.42
C LEU A 129 0.57 8.24 9.52
N ALA A 130 0.14 7.02 9.16
CA ALA A 130 -0.10 5.95 10.13
C ALA A 130 1.14 5.60 10.97
N LEU A 131 2.34 5.58 10.37
CA LEU A 131 3.60 5.39 11.08
C LEU A 131 3.82 6.48 12.14
N LEU A 132 3.58 7.75 11.82
CA LEU A 132 3.66 8.86 12.78
C LEU A 132 2.60 8.75 13.87
N GLN A 133 1.38 8.33 13.52
CA GLN A 133 0.27 8.18 14.47
C GLN A 133 0.52 7.07 15.50
N THR A 134 1.43 6.11 15.25
CA THR A 134 1.82 5.11 16.26
C THR A 134 2.44 5.73 17.51
N GLY A 135 3.01 6.94 17.41
CA GLY A 135 3.77 7.58 18.50
C GLY A 135 5.09 6.86 18.86
N CYS A 136 5.44 5.79 18.12
CA CYS A 136 6.68 5.05 18.29
C CYS A 136 7.76 5.53 17.33
N ALA A 137 7.38 5.80 16.07
CA ALA A 137 8.27 6.39 15.08
C ALA A 137 8.56 7.86 15.46
N LEU A 138 9.76 8.13 15.98
CA LEU A 138 10.18 9.51 16.19
C LEU A 138 10.31 10.20 14.82
N PRO A 139 9.76 11.42 14.63
CA PRO A 139 9.80 12.10 13.33
C PRO A 139 11.20 12.25 12.76
N THR A 140 12.19 12.54 13.62
CA THR A 140 13.62 12.65 13.28
C THR A 140 14.23 11.37 12.72
N ASN A 141 13.60 10.23 13.00
CA ASN A 141 14.06 8.90 12.63
C ASN A 141 13.24 8.30 11.48
N LEU A 142 12.28 9.04 10.93
CA LEU A 142 11.43 8.61 9.83
C LEU A 142 11.91 9.24 8.51
N ALA A 143 12.33 8.38 7.59
CA ALA A 143 12.57 8.73 6.20
C ALA A 143 11.38 8.30 5.33
N ALA A 144 10.81 9.23 4.57
CA ALA A 144 9.69 9.00 3.66
C ALA A 144 10.11 9.35 2.24
N ASN A 145 10.27 8.34 1.39
CA ASN A 145 10.78 8.49 0.03
C ASN A 145 9.69 8.19 -1.01
N ASP A 146 9.58 8.99 -2.06
CA ASP A 146 8.81 8.60 -3.26
C ASP A 146 9.46 9.20 -4.52
N ILE A 147 9.64 8.37 -5.55
CA ILE A 147 10.28 8.79 -6.80
C ILE A 147 9.51 9.93 -7.52
N SER A 148 8.21 10.04 -7.29
CA SER A 148 7.35 11.01 -7.97
C SER A 148 7.24 12.30 -7.17
N ILE A 149 7.85 13.36 -7.69
CA ILE A 149 7.75 14.72 -7.11
C ILE A 149 6.28 15.16 -6.98
N SER A 150 5.41 14.83 -7.94
CA SER A 150 3.99 15.21 -7.89
C SER A 150 3.23 14.46 -6.80
N ARG A 151 3.55 13.18 -6.55
CA ARG A 151 2.96 12.41 -5.44
C ARG A 151 3.55 12.86 -4.10
N ALA A 152 4.86 13.13 -4.02
CA ALA A 152 5.51 13.66 -2.82
C ALA A 152 4.89 15.01 -2.37
N LYS A 153 4.44 15.86 -3.29
CA LYS A 153 3.64 17.05 -2.94
C LYS A 153 2.35 16.70 -2.19
N ARG A 154 1.68 15.60 -2.53
CA ARG A 154 0.50 15.11 -1.80
C ARG A 154 0.87 14.61 -0.41
N LEU A 155 2.02 13.93 -0.26
CA LEU A 155 2.55 13.55 1.04
C LEU A 155 2.82 14.77 1.92
N HIS A 156 3.47 15.81 1.39
CA HIS A 156 3.64 17.07 2.11
C HIS A 156 2.31 17.72 2.49
N GLN A 157 1.29 17.64 1.63
CA GLN A 157 -0.04 18.16 1.95
C GLN A 157 -0.70 17.37 3.09
N ILE A 158 -0.58 16.04 3.10
CA ILE A 158 -1.05 15.21 4.22
C ILE A 158 -0.31 15.60 5.50
N LEU A 159 1.03 15.64 5.48
CA LEU A 159 1.79 16.05 6.67
C LEU A 159 1.40 17.46 7.14
N ARG A 160 1.16 18.40 6.22
CA ARG A 160 0.72 19.76 6.57
C ARG A 160 -0.65 19.79 7.25
N ASN A 161 -1.57 18.95 6.79
CA ASN A 161 -2.95 18.94 7.27
C ASN A 161 -3.14 18.16 8.57
N TYR A 162 -2.27 17.18 8.86
CA TYR A 162 -2.45 16.26 9.97
C TYR A 162 -1.37 16.37 11.05
N ILE A 163 -0.19 16.93 10.74
CA ILE A 163 0.95 16.92 11.64
C ILE A 163 1.36 18.37 12.00
N PRO A 164 1.59 18.68 13.30
CA PRO A 164 2.13 19.95 13.74
C PRO A 164 3.43 20.32 13.02
N THR A 165 3.70 21.62 12.88
CA THR A 165 4.85 22.13 12.10
C THR A 165 6.17 21.59 12.63
N GLU A 166 6.34 21.55 13.95
CA GLU A 166 7.56 21.14 14.65
C GLU A 166 7.86 19.65 14.42
N ILE A 167 6.82 18.83 14.31
CA ILE A 167 6.93 17.39 14.10
C ILE A 167 7.18 17.09 12.63
N ARG A 168 6.44 17.73 11.71
CA ARG A 168 6.58 17.43 10.27
C ARG A 168 7.90 17.92 9.68
N GLU A 169 8.49 19.00 10.20
CA GLU A 169 9.80 19.49 9.74
C GLU A 169 10.95 18.56 10.11
N ALA A 170 10.77 17.72 11.13
CA ALA A 170 11.73 16.70 11.52
C ALA A 170 11.67 15.43 10.64
N VAL A 171 10.59 15.21 9.89
CA VAL A 171 10.47 14.06 8.97
C VAL A 171 11.33 14.29 7.73
N SER A 172 12.20 13.33 7.42
CA SER A 172 13.02 13.40 6.20
C SER A 172 12.20 12.96 5.00
N VAL A 173 11.79 13.90 4.14
CA VAL A 173 11.07 13.59 2.90
C VAL A 173 12.01 13.73 1.70
N THR A 174 12.14 12.67 0.91
CA THR A 174 13.04 12.63 -0.25
C THR A 174 12.33 12.20 -1.53
N THR A 175 12.87 12.63 -2.67
CA THR A 175 12.37 12.24 -4.00
C THR A 175 13.47 11.57 -4.82
N CYS A 176 13.90 10.40 -4.36
CA CYS A 176 14.94 9.60 -5.00
C CYS A 176 14.36 8.29 -5.54
N ASP A 177 15.08 7.65 -6.45
CA ASP A 177 14.72 6.29 -6.87
C ASP A 177 14.91 5.33 -5.69
N GLY A 178 13.81 4.66 -5.30
CA GLY A 178 13.81 3.71 -4.19
C GLY A 178 14.83 2.58 -4.35
N ARG A 179 15.22 2.27 -5.59
CA ARG A 179 16.17 1.20 -5.90
C ARG A 179 17.61 1.50 -5.47
N ASP A 180 17.95 2.78 -5.29
CA ASP A 180 19.32 3.22 -4.94
C ASP A 180 19.57 3.25 -3.42
N TRP A 181 18.53 3.05 -2.59
CA TRP A 181 18.62 3.17 -1.13
C TRP A 181 19.57 2.15 -0.47
N GLY A 182 19.77 0.99 -1.08
CA GLY A 182 20.78 0.03 -0.61
C GLY A 182 22.21 0.60 -0.63
N GLN A 183 22.48 1.58 -1.49
CA GLN A 183 23.79 2.22 -1.61
C GLN A 183 23.90 3.51 -0.78
N LEU A 184 22.80 4.26 -0.66
CA LEU A 184 22.77 5.56 0.05
C LEU A 184 22.65 5.42 1.57
N GLY A 185 22.10 4.30 2.06
CA GLY A 185 21.83 4.08 3.49
C GLY A 185 21.89 2.61 3.92
N GLY A 186 22.75 1.81 3.28
CA GLY A 186 22.87 0.38 3.55
C GLY A 186 23.00 0.05 5.05
N GLY A 187 22.20 -0.90 5.54
CA GLY A 187 22.26 -1.38 6.92
C GLY A 187 21.93 -0.37 8.01
N THR A 188 21.16 0.68 7.72
CA THR A 188 20.87 1.78 8.66
C THR A 188 19.54 1.60 9.40
N PHE A 189 18.51 1.11 8.70
CA PHE A 189 17.14 1.15 9.20
C PHE A 189 16.79 -0.07 10.03
N HIS A 190 16.05 0.16 11.12
CA HIS A 190 15.53 -0.89 11.99
C HIS A 190 14.27 -1.50 11.40
N LYS A 191 13.43 -0.65 10.77
CA LYS A 191 12.14 -1.00 10.19
C LYS A 191 12.06 -0.38 8.80
N VAL A 192 11.70 -1.18 7.79
CA VAL A 192 11.51 -0.68 6.43
C VAL A 192 10.15 -1.11 5.90
N LEU A 193 9.35 -0.14 5.48
CA LEU A 193 8.09 -0.36 4.77
C LEU A 193 8.34 -0.21 3.26
N VAL A 194 7.99 -1.24 2.50
CA VAL A 194 8.15 -1.32 1.04
C VAL A 194 6.79 -1.49 0.40
N ASP A 195 5.99 -0.41 0.41
CA ASP A 195 4.66 -0.36 -0.20
C ASP A 195 4.75 -0.02 -1.70
N VAL A 196 4.94 -1.05 -2.52
CA VAL A 196 5.41 -0.87 -3.89
C VAL A 196 4.31 -0.42 -4.87
N PRO A 197 4.68 0.29 -5.96
CA PRO A 197 3.78 0.46 -7.08
C PRO A 197 3.37 -0.91 -7.64
N CYS A 198 2.07 -1.10 -7.83
CA CYS A 198 1.49 -2.34 -8.33
C CYS A 198 0.36 -2.04 -9.33
N THR A 199 -0.37 -3.07 -9.74
CA THR A 199 -1.55 -2.91 -10.61
C THR A 199 -2.73 -2.20 -9.94
N THR A 200 -2.68 -1.95 -8.62
CA THR A 200 -3.70 -1.20 -7.86
C THR A 200 -5.12 -1.65 -8.21
N ASP A 201 -5.44 -2.93 -7.96
CA ASP A 201 -6.48 -3.65 -8.69
C ASP A 201 -7.86 -2.99 -8.61
N ARG A 202 -8.27 -2.55 -7.42
CA ARG A 202 -9.53 -1.81 -7.23
C ARG A 202 -9.55 -0.50 -8.01
N HIS A 203 -8.48 0.29 -7.94
CA HIS A 203 -8.38 1.53 -8.69
C HIS A 203 -8.43 1.28 -10.20
N SER A 204 -7.77 0.22 -10.68
CA SER A 204 -7.73 -0.13 -12.10
C SER A 204 -9.06 -0.56 -12.71
N VAL A 205 -10.06 -0.99 -11.92
CA VAL A 205 -11.42 -1.28 -12.44
C VAL A 205 -12.39 -0.12 -12.29
N MET A 206 -12.04 0.90 -11.51
CA MET A 206 -12.90 2.06 -11.23
C MET A 206 -12.47 3.33 -11.96
N GLU A 207 -11.17 3.52 -12.19
CA GLU A 207 -10.60 4.75 -12.77
C GLU A 207 -10.05 4.51 -14.18
N GLU A 208 -10.40 5.37 -15.13
CA GLU A 208 -9.92 5.27 -16.52
C GLU A 208 -8.66 6.14 -16.73
N ASP A 209 -8.57 7.26 -16.02
CA ASP A 209 -7.47 8.19 -16.16
C ASP A 209 -6.16 7.60 -15.62
N ASN A 210 -5.09 7.67 -16.42
CA ASN A 210 -3.78 7.09 -16.09
C ASN A 210 -3.83 5.61 -15.67
N ASN A 211 -4.79 4.83 -16.16
CA ASN A 211 -4.92 3.42 -15.80
C ASN A 211 -3.73 2.57 -16.31
N ILE A 212 -3.19 1.68 -15.46
CA ILE A 212 -2.03 0.81 -15.79
C ILE A 212 -2.35 -0.25 -16.86
N PHE A 213 -3.62 -0.58 -17.06
CA PHE A 213 -4.11 -1.47 -18.12
C PHE A 213 -4.30 -0.76 -19.46
N HIS A 214 -4.09 0.55 -19.52
CA HIS A 214 -4.11 1.28 -20.79
C HIS A 214 -3.04 0.73 -21.74
N LYS A 215 -3.38 0.53 -23.02
CA LYS A 215 -2.53 -0.11 -24.04
C LYS A 215 -1.11 0.45 -24.17
N ARG A 216 -0.91 1.75 -23.89
CA ARG A 216 0.40 2.41 -23.94
C ARG A 216 1.32 2.00 -22.78
N ARG A 217 0.76 1.51 -21.68
CA ARG A 217 1.45 1.12 -20.44
C ARG A 217 1.63 -0.40 -20.31
N THR A 218 1.33 -1.19 -21.35
CA THR A 218 1.48 -2.66 -21.31
C THR A 218 2.87 -3.12 -20.90
N LYS A 219 3.93 -2.51 -21.46
CA LYS A 219 5.31 -2.84 -21.09
C LYS A 219 5.60 -2.49 -19.64
N GLU A 220 5.18 -1.32 -19.19
CA GLU A 220 5.31 -0.89 -17.80
C GLU A 220 4.62 -1.87 -16.85
N ARG A 221 3.36 -2.23 -17.15
CA ARG A 221 2.57 -3.21 -16.39
C ARG A 221 3.26 -4.57 -16.29
N GLN A 222 3.85 -5.06 -17.38
CA GLN A 222 4.58 -6.33 -17.40
C GLN A 222 5.89 -6.30 -16.59
N MET A 223 6.50 -5.11 -16.44
CA MET A 223 7.74 -4.93 -15.68
C MET A 223 7.51 -4.70 -14.19
N LEU A 224 6.25 -4.58 -13.73
CA LEU A 224 5.92 -4.32 -12.32
C LEU A 224 6.56 -5.34 -11.36
N PRO A 225 6.44 -6.67 -11.53
CA PRO A 225 7.09 -7.63 -10.64
C PRO A 225 8.61 -7.43 -10.51
N MET A 226 9.28 -7.10 -11.62
CA MET A 226 10.72 -6.83 -11.62
C MET A 226 11.05 -5.54 -10.86
N LEU A 227 10.28 -4.47 -11.06
CA LEU A 227 10.44 -3.23 -10.31
C LEU A 227 10.22 -3.45 -8.81
N GLN A 228 9.19 -4.21 -8.45
CA GLN A 228 8.84 -4.53 -7.07
C GLN A 228 9.94 -5.35 -6.40
N LEU A 229 10.51 -6.33 -7.10
CA LEU A 229 11.67 -7.09 -6.66
C LEU A 229 12.88 -6.18 -6.40
N GLN A 230 13.18 -5.24 -7.32
CA GLN A 230 14.28 -4.29 -7.14
C GLN A 230 14.07 -3.39 -5.92
N LEU A 231 12.85 -2.91 -5.70
CA LEU A 231 12.50 -2.09 -4.53
C LEU A 231 12.59 -2.88 -3.22
N LEU A 232 12.09 -4.13 -3.20
CA LEU A 232 12.18 -4.99 -2.04
C LEU A 232 13.64 -5.31 -1.70
N MET A 233 14.48 -5.62 -2.70
CA MET A 233 15.90 -5.83 -2.49
C MET A 233 16.60 -4.58 -1.94
N ALA A 234 16.26 -3.38 -2.44
CA ALA A 234 16.79 -2.13 -1.89
C ALA A 234 16.36 -1.93 -0.42
N GLY A 235 15.11 -2.25 -0.08
CA GLY A 235 14.61 -2.23 1.29
C GLY A 235 15.36 -3.20 2.20
N ILE A 236 15.58 -4.45 1.75
CA ILE A 236 16.38 -5.45 2.49
C ILE A 236 17.81 -4.94 2.73
N LEU A 237 18.46 -4.38 1.72
CA LEU A 237 19.83 -3.88 1.82
C LEU A 237 19.94 -2.65 2.74
N ALA A 238 18.93 -1.79 2.76
CA ALA A 238 18.84 -0.63 3.66
C ALA A 238 18.57 -1.03 5.12
N THR A 239 18.03 -2.22 5.35
CA THR A 239 17.70 -2.75 6.69
C THR A 239 18.95 -3.28 7.38
N LYS A 240 19.16 -2.95 8.65
CA LYS A 240 20.28 -3.47 9.44
C LYS A 240 20.11 -4.97 9.77
N PRO A 241 21.18 -5.71 10.10
CA PRO A 241 21.05 -7.04 10.71
C PRO A 241 20.21 -6.98 12.01
N GLY A 242 19.30 -7.93 12.17
CA GLY A 242 18.24 -7.95 13.20
C GLY A 242 17.09 -6.96 12.95
N GLY A 243 17.08 -6.25 11.82
CA GLY A 243 16.00 -5.36 11.42
C GLY A 243 14.91 -6.08 10.63
N GLU A 244 13.78 -5.40 10.44
CA GLU A 244 12.59 -5.97 9.81
C GLU A 244 12.13 -5.15 8.59
N VAL A 245 11.58 -5.85 7.60
CA VAL A 245 10.98 -5.29 6.40
C VAL A 245 9.53 -5.75 6.31
N VAL A 246 8.62 -4.85 5.98
CA VAL A 246 7.27 -5.23 5.52
C VAL A 246 7.12 -4.81 4.07
N TYR A 247 6.91 -5.79 3.20
CA TYR A 247 6.52 -5.59 1.82
C TYR A 247 5.00 -5.56 1.72
N SER A 248 4.42 -4.63 0.95
CA SER A 248 2.98 -4.62 0.71
C SER A 248 2.58 -4.21 -0.70
N THR A 249 1.43 -4.71 -1.15
CA THR A 249 0.77 -4.29 -2.41
C THR A 249 -0.74 -4.19 -2.21
N CYS A 250 -1.42 -3.47 -3.10
CA CYS A 250 -2.88 -3.54 -3.23
C CYS A 250 -3.31 -4.30 -4.49
N SER A 251 -2.64 -5.42 -4.77
CA SER A 251 -2.96 -6.37 -5.84
C SER A 251 -3.25 -7.76 -5.30
N LEU A 252 -4.14 -8.49 -5.97
CA LEU A 252 -4.42 -9.91 -5.71
C LEU A 252 -3.41 -10.85 -6.40
N SER A 253 -2.56 -10.32 -7.29
CA SER A 253 -1.69 -11.10 -8.16
C SER A 253 -0.53 -11.76 -7.42
N PRO A 254 -0.40 -13.10 -7.44
CA PRO A 254 0.73 -13.81 -6.83
C PRO A 254 2.07 -13.41 -7.45
N LEU A 255 2.07 -13.02 -8.73
CA LEU A 255 3.27 -12.56 -9.44
C LEU A 255 3.82 -11.25 -8.88
N GLN A 256 2.96 -10.44 -8.26
CA GLN A 256 3.33 -9.21 -7.57
C GLN A 256 3.41 -9.42 -6.05
N ASN A 257 3.10 -10.60 -5.53
CA ASN A 257 3.03 -10.88 -4.10
C ASN A 257 4.06 -11.95 -3.73
N GLU A 258 3.65 -13.20 -3.53
CA GLU A 258 4.52 -14.26 -3.05
C GLU A 258 5.75 -14.49 -3.94
N HIS A 259 5.61 -14.40 -5.27
CA HIS A 259 6.74 -14.61 -6.18
C HIS A 259 7.82 -13.53 -6.03
N VAL A 260 7.44 -12.30 -5.68
CA VAL A 260 8.40 -11.22 -5.41
C VAL A 260 9.16 -11.52 -4.12
N ILE A 261 8.45 -12.00 -3.08
CA ILE A 261 9.07 -12.39 -1.81
C ILE A 261 10.05 -13.56 -2.01
N GLU A 262 9.60 -14.65 -2.63
CA GLU A 262 10.42 -15.85 -2.88
C GLU A 262 11.71 -15.48 -3.61
N ARG A 263 11.59 -14.66 -4.67
CA ARG A 263 12.75 -14.26 -5.46
C ARG A 263 13.67 -13.30 -4.71
N ALA A 264 13.12 -12.40 -3.89
CA ALA A 264 13.94 -11.47 -3.10
C ALA A 264 14.75 -12.22 -2.03
N VAL A 265 14.14 -13.17 -1.33
CA VAL A 265 14.82 -14.01 -0.33
C VAL A 265 15.95 -14.82 -0.99
N GLU A 266 15.67 -15.46 -2.13
CA GLU A 266 16.69 -16.21 -2.88
C GLU A 266 17.86 -15.33 -3.33
N ILE A 267 17.59 -14.13 -3.85
CA ILE A 267 18.63 -13.19 -4.29
C ILE A 267 19.44 -12.68 -3.09
N ALA A 268 18.77 -12.33 -1.98
CA ALA A 268 19.43 -11.86 -0.76
C ALA A 268 20.44 -12.90 -0.25
N GLU A 269 20.05 -14.17 -0.22
CA GLU A 269 20.93 -15.26 0.22
C GLU A 269 22.05 -15.51 -0.79
N THR A 270 21.71 -15.73 -2.07
CA THR A 270 22.68 -16.21 -3.07
C THR A 270 23.65 -15.15 -3.59
N GLN A 271 23.23 -13.87 -3.66
CA GLN A 271 24.04 -12.80 -4.23
C GLN A 271 24.65 -11.87 -3.18
N PHE A 272 23.99 -11.71 -2.03
CA PHE A 272 24.41 -10.78 -0.99
C PHE A 272 24.80 -11.46 0.33
N ASN A 273 24.63 -12.78 0.44
CA ASN A 273 24.88 -13.55 1.66
C ASN A 273 24.12 -12.96 2.87
N ILE A 274 22.87 -12.53 2.63
CA ILE A 274 21.94 -12.01 3.64
C ILE A 274 20.86 -13.07 3.86
N ASN A 275 20.76 -13.57 5.09
CA ASN A 275 19.70 -14.49 5.46
C ASN A 275 18.42 -13.71 5.78
N MET A 276 17.35 -13.99 5.04
CA MET A 276 16.03 -13.39 5.27
C MET A 276 15.08 -14.46 5.77
N HIS A 277 14.53 -14.25 6.96
CA HIS A 277 13.50 -15.09 7.53
C HIS A 277 12.12 -14.49 7.26
N VAL A 278 11.20 -15.27 6.68
CA VAL A 278 9.79 -14.86 6.54
C VAL A 278 9.07 -15.10 7.86
N GLU A 279 8.54 -14.05 8.45
CA GLU A 279 7.82 -14.10 9.72
C GLU A 279 6.41 -14.70 9.53
N ASP A 280 6.00 -15.58 10.45
CA ASP A 280 4.64 -16.14 10.46
C ASP A 280 3.66 -15.12 11.04
N LEU A 281 2.71 -14.69 10.22
CA LEU A 281 1.68 -13.72 10.57
C LEU A 281 0.32 -14.37 10.90
N SER A 282 0.26 -15.70 11.07
CA SER A 282 -0.99 -16.42 11.36
C SER A 282 -1.70 -15.91 12.63
N HIS A 283 -0.94 -15.60 13.69
CA HIS A 283 -1.51 -15.01 14.89
C HIS A 283 -2.04 -13.59 14.62
N PHE A 284 -1.30 -12.78 13.88
CA PHE A 284 -1.72 -11.44 13.47
C PHE A 284 -3.02 -11.49 12.66
N ARG A 285 -3.12 -12.39 11.66
CA ARG A 285 -4.36 -12.62 10.91
C ARG A 285 -5.54 -12.94 11.83
N THR A 286 -5.33 -13.82 12.81
CA THR A 286 -6.37 -14.24 13.76
C THR A 286 -6.91 -13.05 14.56
N LEU A 287 -6.06 -12.08 14.94
CA LEU A 287 -6.49 -10.87 15.66
C LEU A 287 -7.38 -9.96 14.81
N PHE A 288 -7.26 -10.00 13.49
CA PHE A 288 -7.93 -9.09 12.55
C PHE A 288 -9.02 -9.77 11.69
N GLN A 289 -9.23 -11.07 11.84
CA GLN A 289 -10.15 -11.85 11.00
C GLN A 289 -11.62 -11.46 11.14
N ASP A 290 -12.01 -10.89 12.29
CA ASP A 290 -13.38 -10.42 12.52
C ASP A 290 -13.70 -9.13 11.72
N MET A 291 -12.65 -8.38 11.35
CA MET A 291 -12.77 -7.11 10.62
C MET A 291 -12.45 -7.27 9.12
N PHE A 292 -11.57 -8.19 8.75
CA PHE A 292 -11.07 -8.36 7.38
C PHE A 292 -11.23 -9.80 6.90
N SER A 293 -11.59 -9.97 5.63
CA SER A 293 -11.61 -11.28 4.99
C SER A 293 -10.23 -11.62 4.42
N PHE A 294 -9.55 -12.62 4.99
CA PHE A 294 -8.23 -13.06 4.53
C PHE A 294 -8.31 -14.24 3.56
N PHE A 295 -7.38 -14.30 2.60
CA PHE A 295 -7.14 -15.50 1.80
C PHE A 295 -6.31 -16.50 2.59
N SER A 296 -6.85 -17.69 2.84
CA SER A 296 -6.20 -18.70 3.68
C SER A 296 -5.00 -19.40 3.03
N ASP A 297 -4.94 -19.40 1.70
CA ASP A 297 -4.00 -20.25 0.96
C ASP A 297 -2.75 -19.48 0.51
N CYS A 298 -2.49 -18.31 1.10
CA CYS A 298 -1.23 -17.59 0.90
C CYS A 298 -0.06 -18.41 1.44
N ARG A 299 0.94 -18.65 0.58
CA ARG A 299 2.15 -19.42 0.97
C ARG A 299 3.09 -18.60 1.83
N LEU A 300 3.20 -17.30 1.56
CA LEU A 300 4.06 -16.35 2.26
C LEU A 300 3.30 -15.05 2.46
N GLY A 301 3.32 -14.51 3.68
CA GLY A 301 2.57 -13.31 4.03
C GLY A 301 1.06 -13.54 4.08
N GLU A 302 0.32 -12.44 4.10
CA GLU A 302 -1.13 -12.42 4.28
C GLU A 302 -1.79 -11.57 3.18
N LEU A 303 -2.99 -11.97 2.75
CA LEU A 303 -3.75 -11.24 1.73
C LEU A 303 -5.17 -10.97 2.20
N VAL A 304 -5.52 -9.70 2.34
CA VAL A 304 -6.91 -9.26 2.54
C VAL A 304 -7.63 -9.22 1.20
N LEU A 305 -8.75 -9.93 1.13
CA LEU A 305 -9.64 -9.99 0.00
C LEU A 305 -10.81 -9.01 0.16
N PRO A 306 -11.17 -8.26 -0.89
CA PRO A 306 -12.46 -7.57 -0.97
C PRO A 306 -13.62 -8.53 -0.71
N HIS A 307 -14.49 -8.18 0.23
CA HIS A 307 -15.72 -8.92 0.49
C HIS A 307 -16.88 -7.97 0.77
N LEU A 308 -18.11 -8.28 0.33
CA LEU A 308 -19.23 -7.34 0.43
C LEU A 308 -19.56 -6.90 1.87
N THR A 309 -19.37 -7.79 2.85
CA THR A 309 -19.59 -7.47 4.27
C THR A 309 -18.44 -6.69 4.91
N ALA A 310 -17.24 -6.75 4.31
CA ALA A 310 -16.01 -6.12 4.81
C ALA A 310 -15.17 -5.66 3.61
N ASN A 311 -15.67 -4.67 2.85
CA ASN A 311 -15.14 -4.33 1.52
C ASN A 311 -13.87 -3.48 1.55
N PHE A 312 -12.86 -3.97 2.26
CA PHE A 312 -11.51 -3.43 2.35
C PHE A 312 -10.59 -4.13 1.36
N GLY A 313 -9.37 -3.62 1.18
CA GLY A 313 -8.37 -4.19 0.28
C GLY A 313 -8.75 -4.11 -1.21
N PRO A 314 -8.04 -4.83 -2.10
CA PRO A 314 -7.02 -5.84 -1.78
C PRO A 314 -5.82 -5.28 -1.03
N MET A 315 -5.26 -6.05 -0.11
CA MET A 315 -4.02 -5.71 0.57
C MET A 315 -3.19 -6.96 0.85
N TYR A 316 -2.09 -7.12 0.13
CA TYR A 316 -1.06 -8.10 0.44
C TYR A 316 -0.02 -7.48 1.36
N PHE A 317 0.46 -8.23 2.35
CA PHE A 317 1.65 -7.86 3.10
C PHE A 317 2.43 -9.07 3.60
N CYS A 318 3.75 -8.93 3.63
CA CYS A 318 4.66 -9.97 4.10
C CYS A 318 5.75 -9.33 4.95
N LYS A 319 6.02 -9.92 6.11
CA LYS A 319 7.04 -9.46 7.05
C LYS A 319 8.28 -10.34 6.94
N LEU A 320 9.44 -9.70 6.83
CA LEU A 320 10.74 -10.33 6.71
C LEU A 320 11.65 -9.82 7.83
N CYS A 321 12.44 -10.70 8.43
CA CYS A 321 13.52 -10.35 9.36
C CYS A 321 14.87 -10.60 8.68
N ARG A 322 15.77 -9.62 8.70
CA ARG A 322 17.15 -9.79 8.26
C ARG A 322 17.95 -10.38 9.42
N VAL A 323 18.26 -11.67 9.34
CA VAL A 323 18.99 -12.41 10.41
C VAL A 323 20.47 -12.09 10.37
#